data_AF-A0A258KPE5-F1
#
_entry.id   AF-A0A258KPE5-F1
#
_cell.length_a   1.000
_cell.length_b   1.000
_cell.length_c   1.000
_cell.angle_alpha   90.00
_cell.angle_beta   90.00
_cell.angle_gamma   90.00
#
_symmetry.space_group_name_H-M   'P 1'
#
loop_
_entity.id
_entity.type
_entity.pdbx_description
1 polymer ?
#
loop_
_entity_poly.entity_id
_entity_poly.type
_entity_poly.pdbx_seq_one_letter_code
_entity_poly.pdbx_strand_id
1 'polypeptide(L)'
;MVHTFLKANWENLIMANYSVDPEILSPLLPNGVELDLYNQKAYVSLVGFMFLKTSLFGCPIPFFGSFEEVNLRFYVKRTLENKIQKGVVFINETVPFKIVASIANKLYKEHYISIPTKHSIEISDA
;
A
#
# COMPACT_ATOMS: atom_id res chain seq x y z
N MET A 1 8.90 17.63 -21.11
CA MET A 1 7.68 16.80 -21.12
C MET A 1 7.77 15.86 -19.92
N VAL A 2 6.95 16.05 -18.88
CA VAL A 2 7.00 15.18 -17.68
C VAL A 2 6.58 13.78 -18.12
N HIS A 3 7.52 12.83 -18.09
CA HIS A 3 7.19 11.45 -18.42
C HIS A 3 6.44 10.86 -17.23
N THR A 4 5.22 10.37 -17.44
CA THR A 4 4.45 9.67 -16.42
C THR A 4 5.29 8.52 -15.88
N PHE A 5 5.65 8.61 -14.60
CA PHE A 5 6.56 7.66 -13.98
C PHE A 5 5.91 6.27 -13.82
N LEU A 6 4.69 6.21 -13.27
CA LEU A 6 3.95 4.98 -13.06
C LEU A 6 2.51 5.16 -13.56
N LYS A 7 2.02 4.21 -14.35
CA LYS A 7 0.61 4.10 -14.74
C LYS A 7 0.13 2.69 -14.40
N ALA A 8 -0.97 2.59 -13.67
CA ALA A 8 -1.61 1.32 -13.32
C ALA A 8 -3.09 1.55 -13.00
N ASN A 9 -3.89 0.49 -13.15
CA ASN A 9 -5.26 0.41 -12.68
C ASN A 9 -5.30 -0.37 -11.37
N TRP A 10 -6.05 0.14 -10.38
CA TRP A 10 -6.33 -0.58 -9.14
C TRP A 10 -7.75 -1.11 -9.22
N GLU A 11 -7.90 -2.42 -9.25
CA GLU A 11 -9.19 -3.08 -9.43
C GLU A 11 -9.37 -4.18 -8.37
N ASN A 12 -10.63 -4.57 -8.10
CA ASN A 12 -10.97 -5.68 -7.20
C ASN A 12 -10.35 -5.56 -5.80
N LEU A 13 -10.59 -4.41 -5.14
CA LEU A 13 -10.02 -4.11 -3.82
C LEU A 13 -10.78 -4.83 -2.69
N ILE A 14 -10.01 -5.43 -1.80
CA ILE A 14 -10.47 -5.98 -0.52
C ILE A 14 -9.76 -5.27 0.63
N MET A 15 -10.47 -5.04 1.72
CA MET A 15 -9.92 -4.38 2.89
C MET A 15 -10.39 -5.06 4.18
N ALA A 16 -9.44 -5.50 4.99
CA ALA A 16 -9.68 -5.98 6.35
C ALA A 16 -9.05 -5.01 7.34
N ASN A 17 -9.85 -4.48 8.27
CA ASN A 17 -9.39 -3.50 9.27
C ASN A 17 -9.39 -4.15 10.65
N TYR A 18 -8.28 -4.04 11.35
CA TYR A 18 -8.08 -4.58 12.68
C TYR A 18 -7.83 -3.45 13.65
N SER A 19 -8.62 -3.36 14.72
CA SER A 19 -8.30 -2.46 15.83
C SER A 19 -7.14 -3.05 16.62
N VAL A 20 -6.11 -2.25 16.87
CA VAL A 20 -4.92 -2.66 17.63
C VAL A 20 -4.65 -1.68 18.76
N ASP A 21 -3.86 -2.12 19.74
CA ASP A 21 -3.32 -1.23 20.75
C ASP A 21 -2.37 -0.21 20.08
N PRO A 22 -2.57 1.11 20.27
CA PRO A 22 -1.67 2.14 19.76
C PRO A 22 -0.19 1.91 20.11
N GLU A 23 0.11 1.33 21.27
CA GLU A 23 1.48 1.09 21.72
C GLU A 23 2.26 0.14 20.80
N ILE A 24 1.56 -0.76 20.10
CA ILE A 24 2.17 -1.68 19.11
C ILE A 24 2.70 -0.90 17.91
N LEU A 25 2.07 0.23 17.57
CA LEU A 25 2.42 1.04 16.39
C LEU A 25 3.42 2.15 16.69
N SER A 26 3.53 2.58 17.96
CA SER A 26 4.43 3.66 18.39
C SER A 26 5.88 3.50 17.89
N PRO A 27 6.52 2.31 17.92
CA PRO A 27 7.89 2.13 17.43
C PRO A 27 8.03 2.30 15.90
N LEU A 28 6.93 2.24 15.17
CA LEU A 28 6.90 2.31 13.70
C LEU A 28 6.54 3.72 13.20
N LEU A 29 6.27 4.67 14.10
CA LEU A 29 5.89 6.04 13.72
C LEU A 29 7.09 6.79 13.11
N PRO A 30 6.92 7.37 11.91
CA PRO A 30 7.87 8.34 11.39
C PRO A 30 7.94 9.60 12.24
N ASN A 31 9.07 10.30 12.18
CA ASN A 31 9.23 11.57 12.89
C ASN A 31 8.25 12.63 12.37
N GLY A 32 7.58 13.32 13.30
CA GLY A 32 6.71 14.46 13.00
C GLY A 32 5.30 14.09 12.58
N VAL A 33 4.87 12.84 12.78
CA VAL A 33 3.47 12.42 12.64
C VAL A 33 2.99 11.76 13.94
N GLU A 34 1.68 11.75 14.13
CA GLU A 34 0.99 11.12 15.26
C GLU A 34 -0.03 10.08 14.73
N LEU A 35 -0.45 9.11 15.56
CA LEU A 35 -1.46 8.14 15.15
C LEU A 35 -2.80 8.83 14.86
N ASP A 36 -3.44 8.47 13.75
CA ASP A 36 -4.80 8.88 13.46
C ASP A 36 -5.78 7.87 14.07
N LEU A 37 -6.27 8.20 15.27
CA LEU A 37 -7.18 7.35 16.02
C LEU A 37 -8.63 7.58 15.59
N TYR A 38 -9.38 6.50 15.40
CA TYR A 38 -10.82 6.53 15.19
C TYR A 38 -11.52 5.92 16.41
N ASN A 39 -12.40 6.69 17.06
CA ASN A 39 -13.04 6.30 18.32
C ASN A 39 -12.04 5.81 19.38
N GLN A 40 -10.93 6.53 19.54
CA GLN A 40 -9.81 6.20 20.46
C GLN A 40 -9.08 4.88 20.15
N LYS A 41 -9.34 4.27 18.98
CA LYS A 41 -8.67 3.04 18.53
C LYS A 41 -7.75 3.33 17.36
N ALA A 42 -6.58 2.71 17.37
CA ALA A 42 -5.72 2.64 16.21
C ALA A 42 -6.19 1.49 15.31
N TYR A 43 -6.05 1.66 13.99
CA TYR A 43 -6.39 0.63 13.02
C TYR A 43 -5.19 0.29 12.16
N VAL A 44 -5.02 -1.01 11.94
CA VAL A 44 -4.16 -1.56 10.89
C VAL A 44 -5.08 -2.15 9.81
N SER A 45 -4.81 -1.79 8.56
CA SER A 45 -5.54 -2.29 7.41
C SER A 45 -4.65 -3.21 6.59
N LEU A 46 -5.18 -4.40 6.29
CA LEU A 46 -4.69 -5.27 5.25
C LEU A 46 -5.51 -4.99 3.99
N VAL A 47 -4.88 -4.41 2.98
CA VAL A 47 -5.54 -3.99 1.74
C VAL A 47 -4.97 -4.79 0.60
N GLY A 48 -5.77 -5.68 0.02
CA GLY A 48 -5.42 -6.47 -1.16
C GLY A 48 -6.10 -5.89 -2.39
N PHE A 49 -5.41 -5.81 -3.51
CA PHE A 49 -6.00 -5.35 -4.76
C PHE A 49 -5.21 -5.85 -5.98
N MET A 50 -5.87 -5.83 -7.14
CA MET A 50 -5.24 -6.15 -8.41
C MET A 50 -4.61 -4.88 -9.00
N PHE A 51 -3.29 -4.93 -9.17
CA PHE A 51 -2.47 -3.91 -9.78
C PHE A 51 -2.33 -4.23 -11.28
N LEU A 52 -3.17 -3.66 -12.14
CA LEU A 52 -3.32 -4.05 -13.56
C LEU A 52 -2.71 -3.03 -14.54
N LYS A 53 -2.32 -3.49 -15.73
CA LYS A 53 -1.84 -2.67 -16.86
C LYS A 53 -0.68 -1.74 -16.50
N THR A 54 0.26 -2.26 -15.72
CA THR A 54 1.34 -1.48 -15.13
C THR A 54 2.41 -1.10 -16.16
N SER A 55 2.76 0.18 -16.21
CA SER A 55 3.91 0.68 -16.95
C SER A 55 4.74 1.68 -16.16
N LEU A 56 6.07 1.59 -16.31
CA LEU A 56 7.05 2.50 -15.77
C LEU A 56 7.65 3.34 -16.90
N PHE A 57 7.58 4.67 -16.79
CA PHE A 57 8.01 5.60 -17.84
C PHE A 57 7.45 5.26 -19.23
N GLY A 58 6.21 4.75 -19.28
CA GLY A 58 5.55 4.31 -20.51
C GLY A 58 5.96 2.92 -21.02
N CYS A 59 6.97 2.28 -20.42
CA CYS A 59 7.34 0.90 -20.73
C CYS A 59 6.51 -0.07 -19.88
N PRO A 60 5.69 -0.96 -20.48
CA PRO A 60 4.99 -2.00 -19.73
C PRO A 60 5.99 -2.86 -18.96
N ILE A 61 5.67 -3.21 -17.71
CA ILE A 61 6.51 -4.15 -16.96
C ILE A 61 6.41 -5.54 -17.66
N PRO A 62 7.53 -6.14 -18.11
CA PRO A 62 7.49 -7.37 -18.91
C PRO A 62 6.85 -8.55 -18.12
N PHE A 63 6.01 -9.34 -18.80
CA PHE A 63 5.34 -10.57 -18.32
C PHE A 63 4.41 -10.47 -17.08
N PHE A 64 4.43 -9.33 -16.38
CA PHE A 64 3.85 -9.18 -15.05
C PHE A 64 3.08 -7.86 -14.88
N GLY A 65 2.60 -7.25 -15.97
CA GLY A 65 1.87 -5.98 -15.92
C GLY A 65 0.60 -6.02 -15.05
N SER A 66 0.18 -7.21 -14.62
CA SER A 66 -0.90 -7.44 -13.69
C SER A 66 -0.44 -8.34 -12.53
N PHE A 67 -0.62 -7.90 -11.28
CA PHE A 67 -0.28 -8.67 -10.08
C PHE A 67 -1.14 -8.29 -8.87
N GLU A 68 -1.15 -9.15 -7.84
CA GLU A 68 -1.71 -8.79 -6.54
C GLU A 68 -0.74 -7.95 -5.73
N GLU A 69 -1.24 -6.86 -5.16
CA GLU A 69 -0.53 -6.10 -4.14
C GLU A 69 -1.31 -6.18 -2.83
N VAL A 70 -0.59 -6.46 -1.74
CA VAL A 70 -1.17 -6.52 -0.40
C VAL A 70 -0.41 -5.58 0.52
N ASN A 71 -1.12 -4.58 1.02
CA ASN A 71 -0.54 -3.51 1.83
C ASN A 71 -0.98 -3.68 3.28
N LEU A 72 0.00 -3.82 4.17
CA LEU A 72 -0.20 -3.77 5.61
C LEU A 72 0.19 -2.38 6.09
N ARG A 73 -0.82 -1.58 6.46
CA ARG A 73 -0.61 -0.16 6.78
C ARG A 73 -1.42 0.30 7.98
N PHE A 74 -0.97 1.38 8.61
CA PHE A 74 -1.73 2.07 9.65
C PHE A 74 -1.85 3.56 9.35
N TYR A 75 -2.72 4.24 10.07
CA TYR A 75 -3.11 5.63 9.80
C TYR A 75 -2.38 6.60 10.70
N VAL A 76 -1.89 7.68 10.09
CA VAL A 76 -1.21 8.77 10.78
C VAL A 76 -1.78 10.10 10.36
N LYS A 77 -1.53 11.11 11.18
CA LYS A 77 -1.84 12.49 10.86
C LYS A 77 -0.70 13.40 11.25
N ARG A 78 -0.68 14.59 10.66
CA ARG A 78 0.24 15.66 10.99
C ARG A 78 -0.53 16.97 11.01
N THR A 79 -0.35 17.75 12.06
CA THR A 79 -0.95 19.08 12.16
C THR A 79 0.10 20.13 11.78
N LEU A 80 -0.17 20.89 10.71
CA LEU A 80 0.66 21.98 10.21
C LEU A 80 -0.21 23.22 10.03
N GLU A 81 0.18 24.36 10.62
CA GLU A 81 -0.52 25.65 10.43
C GLU A 81 -2.05 25.53 10.64
N ASN A 82 -2.47 24.84 11.70
CA ASN A 82 -3.87 24.53 12.03
C ASN A 82 -4.63 23.67 10.99
N LYS A 83 -3.92 22.99 10.08
CA LYS A 83 -4.49 22.02 9.13
C LYS A 83 -4.02 20.61 9.47
N ILE A 84 -4.96 19.68 9.52
CA ILE A 84 -4.67 18.26 9.71
C ILE A 84 -4.45 17.64 8.33
N GLN A 85 -3.26 17.09 8.11
CA GLN A 85 -2.93 16.25 6.98
C GLN A 85 -2.99 14.80 7.42
N LYS A 86 -3.75 13.97 6.69
CA LYS A 86 -3.85 12.54 6.96
C LYS A 86 -2.93 11.77 6.02
N GLY A 87 -2.40 10.66 6.51
CA GLY A 87 -1.52 9.79 5.77
C GLY A 87 -1.62 8.35 6.25
N VAL A 88 -0.85 7.50 5.59
CA VAL A 88 -0.67 6.10 5.99
C VAL A 88 0.81 5.80 6.08
N VAL A 89 1.15 4.86 6.94
CA VAL A 89 2.49 4.29 7.03
C VAL A 89 2.38 2.82 6.63
N PHE A 90 3.17 2.43 5.63
CA PHE A 90 3.27 1.05 5.20
C PHE A 90 4.24 0.30 6.13
N ILE A 91 3.70 -0.66 6.89
CA ILE A 91 4.51 -1.62 7.66
C ILE A 91 5.18 -2.58 6.69
N ASN A 92 4.40 -3.01 5.69
CA ASN A 92 4.83 -3.92 4.66
C ASN A 92 3.97 -3.77 3.40
N GLU A 93 4.60 -4.00 2.26
CA GLU A 93 3.93 -4.16 0.98
C GLU A 93 4.37 -5.50 0.37
N THR A 94 3.40 -6.34 0.01
CA THR A 94 3.67 -7.68 -0.51
C THR A 94 3.25 -7.78 -1.96
N VAL A 95 4.16 -8.29 -2.80
CA VAL A 95 3.92 -8.54 -4.23
C VAL A 95 4.45 -9.94 -4.64
N PRO A 96 3.89 -10.60 -5.66
CA PRO A 96 4.38 -11.92 -6.09
C PRO A 96 5.78 -11.89 -6.71
N PHE A 97 6.24 -10.73 -7.20
CA PHE A 97 7.43 -10.63 -8.05
C PHE A 97 8.62 -9.99 -7.34
N LYS A 98 9.68 -10.80 -7.14
CA LYS A 98 10.95 -10.35 -6.54
C LYS A 98 11.57 -9.15 -7.25
N ILE A 99 11.47 -9.09 -8.58
CA ILE A 99 12.01 -7.97 -9.35
C ILE A 99 11.27 -6.66 -9.08
N VAL A 100 9.95 -6.73 -8.92
CA VAL A 100 9.10 -5.57 -8.56
C VAL A 100 9.47 -5.11 -7.15
N ALA A 101 9.48 -6.01 -6.16
CA ALA A 101 9.88 -5.69 -4.80
C ALA A 101 11.30 -5.08 -4.73
N SER A 102 12.26 -5.62 -5.48
CA SER A 102 13.63 -5.09 -5.50
C SER A 102 13.72 -3.70 -6.14
N ILE A 103 12.95 -3.42 -7.20
CA ILE A 103 12.91 -2.09 -7.84
C ILE A 103 12.24 -1.10 -6.90
N ALA A 104 11.11 -1.49 -6.29
CA ALA A 104 10.36 -0.65 -5.35
C ALA A 104 11.22 -0.25 -4.15
N ASN A 105 11.89 -1.21 -3.49
CA ASN A 105 12.78 -0.92 -2.36
C ASN A 105 13.95 0.02 -2.74
N LYS A 106 14.46 -0.07 -3.98
CA LYS A 106 15.53 0.81 -4.46
C LYS A 106 15.04 2.22 -4.76
N LEU A 107 13.81 2.38 -5.26
CA LEU A 107 13.27 3.67 -5.69
C LEU A 107 12.56 4.41 -4.54
N TYR A 108 11.72 3.71 -3.78
CA TYR A 108 10.84 4.30 -2.77
C TYR A 108 11.36 4.16 -1.34
N LYS A 109 12.36 3.30 -1.11
CA LYS A 109 12.86 2.94 0.24
C LYS A 109 11.76 2.41 1.17
N GLU A 110 10.73 1.82 0.58
CA GLU A 110 9.62 1.18 1.29
C GLU A 110 9.99 -0.27 1.66
N HIS A 111 9.11 -0.94 2.40
CA HIS A 111 9.35 -2.28 2.94
C HIS A 111 8.65 -3.34 2.09
N TYR A 112 9.01 -3.45 0.81
CA TYR A 112 8.46 -4.48 -0.07
C TYR A 112 9.06 -5.85 0.21
N ILE A 113 8.20 -6.85 0.32
CA ILE A 113 8.57 -8.27 0.35
C ILE A 113 7.92 -9.02 -0.81
N SER A 114 8.54 -10.14 -1.20
CA SER A 114 8.01 -11.00 -2.23
C SER A 114 7.56 -12.33 -1.66
N ILE A 115 6.24 -12.56 -1.68
CA ILE A 115 5.59 -13.79 -1.23
C ILE A 115 4.68 -14.26 -2.38
N PRO A 116 4.62 -15.56 -2.70
CA PRO A 116 3.65 -16.06 -3.68
C PRO A 116 2.21 -15.71 -3.28
N THR A 117 1.52 -14.96 -4.13
CA THR A 117 0.10 -14.60 -3.98
C THR A 117 -0.76 -15.42 -4.95
N LYS A 118 -2.03 -15.56 -4.61
CA LYS A 118 -3.08 -16.10 -5.48
C LYS A 118 -4.35 -15.31 -5.26
N HIS A 119 -5.10 -15.07 -6.32
CA HIS A 119 -6.44 -14.51 -6.27
C HIS A 119 -7.42 -15.44 -7.00
N SER A 120 -8.70 -15.34 -6.62
CA SER A 120 -9.83 -15.85 -7.39
C SER A 120 -10.90 -14.78 -7.34
N ILE A 121 -11.47 -14.44 -8.50
CA ILE A 121 -12.51 -13.43 -8.61
C ILE A 121 -13.69 -14.10 -9.32
N GLU A 122 -14.80 -14.22 -8.61
CA GLU A 122 -16.07 -14.67 -9.17
C GLU A 122 -16.96 -13.43 -9.35
N ILE A 123 -17.22 -13.08 -10.61
CA ILE A 123 -18.17 -12.02 -10.96
C ILE A 123 -19.49 -12.73 -11.25
N SER A 124 -20.45 -12.63 -10.32
CA SER A 124 -21.83 -13.00 -10.61
C SER A 124 -22.50 -11.86 -11.35
N ASP A 125 -23.11 -12.14 -12.50
CA ASP A 125 -24.05 -11.21 -13.11
C ASP A 125 -25.19 -10.95 -12.12
N ALA A 126 -25.35 -9.69 -11.71
CA ALA A 126 -26.42 -9.24 -10.81
C ALA A 126 -27.72 -8.99 -11.58
#